data_AF-A0A672RDY7-F1
#
_entry.id   AF-A0A672RDY7-F1
#
_cell.length_a   1.000
_cell.length_b   1.000
_cell.length_c   1.000
_cell.angle_alpha   90.00
_cell.angle_beta   90.00
_cell.angle_gamma   90.00
#
_symmetry.space_group_name_H-M   'P 1'
#
loop_
_entity.id
_entity.type
_entity.pdbx_description
1 polymer ?
#
loop_
_entity_poly.entity_id
_entity_poly.type
_entity_poly.pdbx_seq_one_letter_code
_entity_poly.pdbx_strand_id
1 'polypeptide(L)'
;MKGDYYRYLAEVASGDDRKDAITNSQGAYQDAFDISKEEMQPTHPIRLGLALNFSVFYYEILSSPEQACALAKQAFDEAIAELDTLNEDSYKDSTLIMQLLRDNLTLWTSDNAADEGEGGDGGEN
;
A
#
# COMPACT_ATOMS: atom_id res chain seq x y z
N MET A 1 -7.74 -3.95 -10.04
CA MET A 1 -9.22 -4.03 -10.11
C MET A 1 -9.82 -5.17 -9.31
N LYS A 2 -9.56 -6.46 -9.61
CA LYS A 2 -10.17 -7.58 -8.85
C LYS A 2 -9.90 -7.46 -7.33
N GLY A 3 -8.65 -7.17 -6.95
CA GLY A 3 -8.27 -6.92 -5.56
C GLY A 3 -9.08 -5.79 -4.92
N ASP A 4 -9.21 -4.65 -5.59
CA ASP A 4 -9.96 -3.48 -5.09
C ASP A 4 -11.43 -3.82 -4.79
N TYR A 5 -12.10 -4.57 -5.67
CA TYR A 5 -13.49 -4.96 -5.44
C TYR A 5 -13.65 -5.90 -4.23
N TYR A 6 -12.73 -6.84 -4.03
CA TYR A 6 -12.75 -7.69 -2.84
C TYR A 6 -12.38 -6.91 -1.58
N ARG A 7 -11.48 -5.92 -1.67
CA ARG A 7 -11.18 -5.01 -0.57
C ARG A 7 -12.43 -4.25 -0.13
N TYR A 8 -13.16 -3.63 -1.06
CA TYR A 8 -14.42 -2.94 -0.74
C TYR A 8 -15.46 -3.87 -0.13
N LEU A 9 -15.50 -5.14 -0.58
CA LEU A 9 -16.35 -6.15 0.03
C LEU A 9 -15.91 -6.46 1.47
N ALA A 10 -14.61 -6.58 1.73
CA ALA A 10 -14.06 -6.85 3.06
C ALA A 10 -14.28 -5.71 4.07
N GLU A 11 -14.46 -4.48 3.60
CA GLU A 11 -14.79 -3.31 4.44
C GLU A 11 -16.21 -3.39 5.01
N VAL A 12 -17.15 -4.00 4.29
CA VAL A 12 -18.57 -4.08 4.70
C VAL A 12 -19.00 -5.47 5.19
N ALA A 13 -18.27 -6.51 4.80
CA ALA A 13 -18.57 -7.89 5.18
C ALA A 13 -18.20 -8.18 6.65
N SER A 14 -18.73 -9.27 7.20
CA SER A 14 -18.48 -9.71 8.57
C SER A 14 -18.32 -11.22 8.64
N GLY A 15 -17.71 -11.72 9.71
CA GLY A 15 -17.55 -13.16 9.92
C GLY A 15 -16.73 -13.84 8.82
N ASP A 16 -17.22 -14.95 8.28
CA ASP A 16 -16.51 -15.75 7.28
C ASP A 16 -16.50 -15.08 5.89
N ASP A 17 -17.57 -14.36 5.52
CA ASP A 17 -17.60 -13.60 4.26
C ASP A 17 -16.47 -12.55 4.21
N ARG A 18 -16.15 -11.93 5.35
CA ARG A 18 -15.02 -11.00 5.46
C ARG A 18 -13.70 -11.73 5.23
N LYS A 19 -13.49 -12.90 5.83
CA LYS A 19 -12.25 -13.67 5.66
C LYS A 19 -12.05 -14.07 4.21
N ASP A 20 -13.11 -14.56 3.57
CA ASP A 20 -13.06 -14.97 2.16
C ASP A 20 -12.78 -13.77 1.25
N ALA A 21 -13.39 -12.62 1.51
CA ALA A 21 -13.10 -11.38 0.77
C ALA A 21 -11.64 -10.95 0.95
N ILE A 22 -11.09 -11.02 2.17
CA ILE A 22 -9.69 -10.71 2.46
C ILE A 22 -8.75 -11.62 1.67
N THR A 23 -8.95 -12.94 1.74
CA THR A 23 -8.11 -13.92 1.04
C THR A 23 -8.15 -13.71 -0.47
N ASN A 24 -9.34 -13.47 -1.04
CA ASN A 24 -9.48 -13.20 -2.46
C ASN A 24 -8.85 -11.86 -2.88
N SER A 25 -8.97 -10.83 -2.05
CA SER A 25 -8.34 -9.53 -2.27
C SER A 25 -6.82 -9.66 -2.30
N GLN A 26 -6.25 -10.30 -1.26
CA GLN A 26 -4.81 -10.48 -1.14
C GLN A 26 -4.23 -11.28 -2.30
N GLY A 27 -4.86 -12.41 -2.68
CA GLY A 27 -4.42 -13.20 -3.83
C GLY A 27 -4.46 -12.40 -5.13
N ALA A 28 -5.55 -11.66 -5.38
CA ALA A 28 -5.68 -10.86 -6.59
C ALA A 28 -4.69 -9.69 -6.66
N TYR A 29 -4.36 -9.06 -5.53
CA TYR A 29 -3.31 -8.04 -5.49
C TYR A 29 -1.92 -8.64 -5.71
N GLN A 30 -1.61 -9.77 -5.06
CA GLN A 30 -0.31 -10.44 -5.17
C GLN A 30 -0.03 -10.89 -6.61
N ASP A 31 -0.99 -11.59 -7.24
CA ASP A 31 -0.87 -12.04 -8.63
C ASP A 31 -0.63 -10.86 -9.59
N ALA A 32 -1.38 -9.77 -9.42
CA ALA A 32 -1.21 -8.58 -10.24
C ALA A 32 0.15 -7.90 -10.00
N PHE A 33 0.62 -7.92 -8.75
CA PHE A 33 1.86 -7.25 -8.37
C PHE A 33 3.07 -7.99 -8.94
N ASP A 34 3.06 -9.32 -8.89
CA ASP A 34 4.10 -10.15 -9.46
C ASP A 34 4.18 -9.98 -10.99
N ILE A 35 3.04 -10.02 -11.69
CA ILE A 35 2.98 -9.74 -13.14
C ILE A 35 3.49 -8.32 -13.43
N SER A 36 3.10 -7.32 -12.63
CA SER A 36 3.54 -5.94 -12.85
C SER A 36 5.05 -5.75 -12.69
N LYS A 37 5.68 -6.54 -11.82
CA LYS A 37 7.13 -6.51 -11.62
C LYS A 37 7.90 -7.04 -12.83
N GLU A 38 7.34 -8.03 -13.52
CA GLU A 38 7.95 -8.64 -14.70
C GLU A 38 7.72 -7.80 -15.96
N GLU A 39 6.53 -7.21 -16.11
CA GLU A 39 6.08 -6.61 -17.37
C GLU A 39 6.14 -5.07 -17.40
N MET A 40 6.33 -4.41 -16.25
CA MET A 40 6.26 -2.94 -16.16
C MET A 40 7.45 -2.36 -15.40
N GLN A 41 7.93 -1.21 -15.88
CA GLN A 41 8.94 -0.42 -15.17
C GLN A 41 8.40 0.05 -13.80
N PRO A 42 9.25 0.20 -12.77
CA PRO A 42 8.82 0.67 -11.45
C PRO A 42 8.09 2.01 -11.47
N THR A 43 8.41 2.85 -12.46
CA THR A 43 7.81 4.17 -12.68
C THR A 43 6.46 4.14 -13.38
N HIS A 44 6.01 2.99 -13.87
CA HIS A 44 4.77 2.89 -14.64
C HIS A 44 3.54 3.18 -13.75
N PRO A 45 2.62 4.08 -14.16
CA PRO A 45 1.48 4.49 -13.31
C PRO A 45 0.63 3.33 -12.80
N ILE A 46 0.43 2.28 -13.61
CA ILE A 46 -0.36 1.11 -13.21
C ILE A 46 0.35 0.32 -12.10
N ARG A 47 1.66 0.12 -12.18
CA ARG A 47 2.43 -0.60 -11.16
C ARG A 47 2.49 0.21 -9.86
N LEU A 48 2.69 1.52 -9.96
CA LEU A 48 2.64 2.43 -8.81
C LEU A 48 1.25 2.44 -8.14
N GLY A 49 0.18 2.56 -8.93
CA GLY A 49 -1.19 2.57 -8.42
C GLY A 49 -1.56 1.25 -7.77
N LEU A 50 -1.06 0.13 -8.30
CA LEU A 50 -1.21 -1.18 -7.69
C LEU A 50 -0.50 -1.27 -6.33
N ALA A 51 0.74 -0.80 -6.23
CA ALA A 51 1.48 -0.78 -4.97
C ALA A 51 0.81 0.13 -3.93
N LEU A 52 0.27 1.28 -4.36
CA LEU A 52 -0.51 2.18 -3.51
C LEU A 52 -1.75 1.48 -2.95
N ASN A 53 -2.58 0.88 -3.81
CA ASN A 53 -3.81 0.22 -3.34
C ASN A 53 -3.52 -1.01 -2.48
N PHE A 54 -2.46 -1.76 -2.81
CA PHE A 54 -2.08 -2.94 -2.04
C PHE A 54 -1.49 -2.57 -0.67
N SER A 55 -0.75 -1.46 -0.57
CA SER A 55 -0.28 -0.98 0.75
C SER A 55 -1.44 -0.50 1.62
N VAL A 56 -2.42 0.20 1.04
CA VAL A 56 -3.68 0.57 1.74
C VAL A 56 -4.42 -0.69 2.21
N PHE A 57 -4.49 -1.74 1.40
CA PHE A 57 -5.08 -3.02 1.81
C PHE A 57 -4.38 -3.62 3.05
N TYR A 58 -3.04 -3.64 3.06
CA TYR A 58 -2.29 -4.11 4.24
C TYR A 58 -2.59 -3.26 5.49
N TYR A 59 -2.71 -1.94 5.33
CA TYR A 59 -2.96 -1.03 6.42
C TYR A 59 -4.39 -1.14 6.96
N GLU A 60 -5.40 -0.93 6.10
CA GLU A 60 -6.79 -0.78 6.51
C GLU A 60 -7.50 -2.12 6.75
N ILE A 61 -7.16 -3.16 5.97
CA ILE A 61 -7.91 -4.43 6.00
C ILE A 61 -7.22 -5.48 6.86
N LEU A 62 -5.90 -5.61 6.71
CA LEU A 62 -5.09 -6.58 7.45
C LEU A 62 -4.50 -6.01 8.74
N SER A 63 -4.70 -4.71 9.02
CA SER A 63 -4.15 -4.02 10.21
C SER A 63 -2.66 -4.31 10.40
N SER A 64 -1.91 -4.33 9.30
CA SER A 64 -0.50 -4.70 9.22
C SER A 64 0.33 -3.49 8.75
N PRO A 65 0.51 -2.46 9.60
CA PRO A 65 1.14 -1.20 9.20
C PRO A 65 2.60 -1.38 8.76
N GLU A 66 3.35 -2.29 9.37
CA GLU A 66 4.72 -2.59 8.98
C GLU A 66 4.81 -3.07 7.52
N GLN A 67 3.92 -3.98 7.12
CA GLN A 67 3.87 -4.51 5.75
C GLN A 67 3.40 -3.44 4.76
N ALA A 68 2.42 -2.62 5.13
CA ALA A 68 1.95 -1.50 4.32
C ALA A 68 3.08 -0.50 4.04
N CYS A 69 3.79 -0.08 5.08
CA CYS A 69 4.92 0.83 4.99
C CYS A 69 6.07 0.24 4.19
N ALA A 70 6.42 -1.04 4.41
CA ALA A 70 7.47 -1.71 3.66
C ALA A 70 7.16 -1.74 2.15
N LEU A 71 5.92 -2.10 1.77
CA LEU A 71 5.50 -2.16 0.37
C LEU A 71 5.48 -0.77 -0.28
N ALA A 72 4.88 0.22 0.39
CA ALA A 72 4.81 1.58 -0.13
C ALA A 72 6.21 2.20 -0.27
N LYS A 73 7.09 1.98 0.71
CA LYS A 73 8.47 2.46 0.67
C LYS A 73 9.26 1.81 -0.46
N GLN A 74 9.16 0.49 -0.60
CA GLN A 74 9.82 -0.23 -1.69
C GLN A 74 9.42 0.34 -3.06
N ALA A 75 8.11 0.48 -3.32
CA ALA A 75 7.63 1.00 -4.60
C ALA A 75 8.09 2.46 -4.84
N PHE A 76 8.09 3.30 -3.81
CA PHE A 76 8.56 4.66 -3.91
C PHE A 76 10.07 4.74 -4.21
N ASP A 77 10.89 3.98 -3.48
CA ASP A 77 12.35 3.96 -3.66
C ASP A 77 12.73 3.42 -5.05
N GLU A 78 12.09 2.33 -5.50
CA GLU A 78 12.30 1.76 -6.84
C GLU A 78 11.95 2.78 -7.94
N ALA A 79 10.85 3.51 -7.79
CA ALA A 79 10.44 4.52 -8.76
C ALA A 79 11.35 5.76 -8.75
N ILE A 80 11.89 6.16 -7.59
CA ILE A 80 12.89 7.23 -7.50
C ILE A 80 14.19 6.84 -8.21
N ALA A 81 14.64 5.59 -8.03
CA ALA A 81 15.87 5.10 -8.65
C ALA A 81 15.80 5.11 -10.19
N GLU A 82 14.60 5.01 -10.76
CA GLU A 82 14.37 4.95 -12.20
C GLU A 82 13.58 6.15 -12.74
N LEU A 83 13.48 7.24 -11.98
CA LEU A 83 12.66 8.41 -12.35
C LEU A 83 13.05 9.03 -13.70
N ASP A 84 14.32 8.90 -14.10
CA ASP A 84 14.83 9.40 -15.38
C ASP A 84 14.33 8.60 -16.59
N THR A 85 13.75 7.41 -16.39
CA THR A 85 13.22 6.54 -17.45
C THR A 85 11.77 6.88 -17.84
N LEU A 86 11.18 7.86 -17.17
CA LEU A 86 9.75 8.08 -17.14
C LEU A 86 9.29 8.87 -18.38
N ASN A 87 8.31 8.34 -19.10
CA ASN A 87 7.76 8.99 -20.30
C ASN A 87 6.97 10.27 -19.93
N GLU A 88 7.11 11.35 -20.71
CA GLU A 88 6.37 12.60 -20.56
C GLU A 88 4.85 12.38 -20.46
N ASP A 89 4.30 11.45 -21.24
CA ASP A 89 2.85 11.15 -21.26
C ASP A 89 2.34 10.63 -19.91
N SER A 90 3.18 9.89 -19.17
CA SER A 90 2.85 9.27 -17.88
C SER A 90 3.39 10.04 -16.68
N TYR A 91 4.18 11.10 -16.93
CA TYR A 91 4.91 11.82 -15.88
C TYR A 91 4.02 12.40 -14.80
N LYS A 92 2.91 13.01 -15.19
CA LYS A 92 1.96 13.60 -14.23
C LYS A 92 1.30 12.54 -13.36
N ASP A 93 0.91 11.42 -13.95
CA ASP A 93 0.20 10.36 -13.22
C ASP A 93 1.15 9.63 -12.27
N SER A 94 2.35 9.25 -12.73
CA SER A 94 3.34 8.60 -11.87
C SER A 94 3.76 9.50 -10.71
N THR A 95 4.06 10.77 -10.97
CA THR A 95 4.46 11.70 -9.89
C THR A 95 3.34 11.96 -8.89
N LEU A 96 2.09 12.03 -9.34
CA LEU A 96 0.93 12.12 -8.45
C LEU A 96 0.81 10.88 -7.56
N ILE A 97 0.96 9.67 -8.11
CA ILE A 97 0.85 8.44 -7.32
C ILE A 97 2.03 8.30 -6.35
N MET A 98 3.25 8.67 -6.76
CA MET A 98 4.41 8.72 -5.86
C MET A 98 4.20 9.71 -4.72
N GLN A 99 3.56 10.85 -4.99
CA GLN A 99 3.19 11.81 -3.97
C GLN A 99 2.23 11.20 -2.94
N LEU A 100 1.20 10.47 -3.40
CA LEU A 100 0.26 9.78 -2.53
C LEU A 100 0.92 8.68 -1.69
N LEU A 101 1.85 7.90 -2.27
CA LEU A 101 2.66 6.92 -1.52
C LEU A 101 3.45 7.59 -0.39
N ARG A 102 4.08 8.74 -0.67
CA ARG A 102 4.81 9.51 0.35
C ARG A 102 3.89 10.06 1.44
N ASP A 103 2.71 10.54 1.06
CA ASP A 103 1.73 11.09 2.01
C ASP A 103 1.21 10.00 2.95
N ASN A 104 0.88 8.81 2.41
CA ASN A 104 0.50 7.64 3.20
C ASN A 104 1.63 7.20 4.15
N LEU A 105 2.87 7.09 3.68
CA LEU A 105 4.01 6.76 4.53
C LEU A 105 4.20 7.76 5.68
N THR A 106 4.03 9.05 5.40
CA THR A 106 4.13 10.11 6.41
C THR A 106 3.03 9.97 7.46
N LEU A 107 1.80 9.71 7.03
CA LEU A 107 0.66 9.49 7.92
C LEU A 107 0.89 8.27 8.81
N TRP A 108 1.18 7.12 8.22
CA TRP A 108 1.28 5.85 8.94
C TRP A 108 2.47 5.79 9.90
N THR A 109 3.60 6.42 9.56
CA THR A 109 4.75 6.50 10.47
C THR A 109 4.53 7.48 11.62
N SER A 110 3.71 8.51 11.42
CA SER A 110 3.33 9.43 12.50
C SER A 110 2.35 8.77 13.48
N ASP A 111 1.40 7.99 12.96
CA ASP A 111 0.44 7.24 13.78
C ASP A 111 1.15 6.15 14.62
N ASN A 112 2.09 5.41 14.02
CA ASN A 112 2.88 4.39 14.75
C ASN A 112 3.74 5.01 15.86
N ALA A 113 4.31 6.20 15.62
CA ALA A 113 5.11 6.90 16.63
C ALA A 113 4.26 7.45 17.79
N ALA A 114 2.97 7.74 17.56
CA ALA A 114 2.04 8.14 18.59
C ALA A 114 1.61 6.95 19.47
N ASP A 115 1.41 5.76 18.88
CA ASP A 115 1.02 4.55 19.60
C ASP A 115 2.16 3.96 20.46
N GLU A 116 3.42 4.09 20.02
CA GLU A 116 4.60 3.72 20.81
C GLU A 116 4.90 4.70 21.98
N GLY A 117 4.26 5.87 22.01
CA GLY A 117 4.46 6.92 23.01
C GLY A 117 3.60 6.83 24.27
N GLU A 118 2.54 6.01 24.28
CA GLU A 118 1.61 5.88 25.42
C GLU A 118 1.88 4.65 26.33
N GLY A 119 3.06 4.03 26.25
CA GLY A 119 3.46 2.92 27.11
C GLY A 119 4.31 3.30 28.33
N GLY A 120 4.53 4.59 28.60
CA GLY A 120 5.59 5.09 29.48
C GLY A 120 5.17 6.04 30.59
N ASP A 121 3.98 5.89 31.19
CA ASP A 121 3.71 6.50 32.50
C ASP A 121 2.72 5.65 33.29
N GLY A 122 3.18 5.04 34.37
CA GLY A 122 2.37 4.10 35.16
C GLY A 122 3.19 3.24 36.10
N GLY A 123 3.97 3.90 36.99
CA GLY A 123 4.77 3.22 37.99
C GLY A 123 5.06 4.08 39.21
N GLU A 124 4.02 4.64 39.84
CA GLU A 124 4.10 5.14 41.21
C GLU A 124 4.11 3.95 42.20
N ASN A 125 5.23 3.77 42.92
CA ASN A 125 5.28 3.65 44.39
C ASN A 125 6.71 3.47 44.91
#